data_AF-A0A8K1G021-F1
#
_entry.id   AF-A0A8K1G021-F1
#
_cell.length_a   1.000
_cell.length_b   1.000
_cell.length_c   1.000
_cell.angle_alpha   90.00
_cell.angle_beta   90.00
_cell.angle_gamma   90.00
#
_symmetry.space_group_name_H-M   'P 1'
#
loop_
_entity.id
_entity.type
_entity.pdbx_description
1 polymer ?
#
loop_
_entity_poly.entity_id
_entity_poly.type
_entity_poly.pdbx_seq_one_letter_code
_entity_poly.pdbx_strand_id
1 'polypeptide(L)'
;MEQRIQHLRELAVIEVLFSNDNQTTKSPDLGKFTTLMWLKPTQLMTQAYSYFLVTLQWNEGHETVDTMTRRLQTYKDTVHALSQTQSSDVEADLTKRMGKLEERTEERHQKLRKKLKEDLLQVSSVQTRALAIRSRCSPAREMEYTTQADLWFFLHEHGVLGFSVGCAQSIYSITIFMNC
;
A
#
# COMPACT_ATOMS: atom_id res chain seq x y z
N MET A 1 -23.03 -11.65 -17.39
CA MET A 1 -22.98 -12.47 -18.62
C MET A 1 -24.15 -13.45 -18.64
N GLU A 2 -24.37 -14.25 -17.58
CA GLU A 2 -25.48 -15.21 -17.51
C GLU A 2 -26.87 -14.62 -17.78
N GLN A 3 -27.23 -13.54 -17.08
CA GLN A 3 -28.48 -12.81 -17.29
C GLN A 3 -28.66 -12.31 -18.73
N ARG A 4 -27.55 -12.07 -19.45
CA ARG A 4 -27.57 -11.53 -20.81
C ARG A 4 -27.74 -12.64 -21.85
N ILE A 5 -27.12 -13.81 -21.62
CA ILE A 5 -27.40 -15.03 -22.38
C ILE A 5 -28.87 -15.43 -22.18
N GLN A 6 -29.37 -15.33 -20.95
CA GLN A 6 -30.78 -15.58 -20.66
C GLN A 6 -31.71 -14.60 -21.38
N HIS A 7 -31.38 -13.31 -21.39
CA HIS A 7 -32.16 -12.30 -22.12
C HIS A 7 -32.16 -12.54 -23.64
N LEU A 8 -31.07 -13.05 -24.21
CA LEU A 8 -31.00 -13.47 -25.62
C LEU A 8 -32.03 -14.58 -25.92
N ARG A 9 -32.15 -15.56 -25.02
CA ARG A 9 -33.13 -16.65 -25.14
C ARG A 9 -34.56 -16.15 -24.98
N GLU A 10 -34.80 -15.21 -24.07
CA GLU A 10 -36.11 -14.56 -23.91
C GLU A 10 -36.53 -13.82 -25.18
N LEU A 11 -35.62 -13.07 -25.80
CA LEU A 11 -35.87 -12.41 -27.09
C LEU A 11 -36.13 -13.43 -28.20
N ALA A 12 -35.44 -14.58 -28.19
CA ALA A 12 -35.67 -15.66 -29.14
C ALA A 12 -37.08 -16.26 -29.02
N VAL A 13 -37.54 -16.47 -27.79
CA VAL A 13 -38.90 -16.95 -27.51
C VAL A 13 -39.94 -15.97 -28.03
N ILE A 14 -39.74 -14.66 -27.80
CA ILE A 14 -40.63 -13.62 -28.31
C ILE A 14 -40.65 -13.65 -29.84
N GLU A 15 -39.47 -13.67 -30.50
CA GLU A 15 -39.39 -13.70 -31.97
C GLU A 15 -40.09 -14.94 -32.55
N VAL A 16 -39.90 -16.12 -31.96
CA VAL A 16 -40.58 -17.36 -32.42
C VAL A 16 -42.10 -17.29 -32.21
N LEU A 17 -42.58 -16.68 -31.13
CA LEU A 17 -44.01 -16.53 -30.86
C LEU A 17 -44.70 -15.53 -31.81
N PHE A 18 -43.98 -14.49 -32.23
CA PHE A 18 -44.51 -13.46 -33.13
C PHE A 18 -44.12 -13.67 -34.60
N SER A 19 -43.36 -14.73 -34.91
CA SER A 19 -43.02 -15.11 -36.28
C SER A 19 -44.27 -15.62 -37.00
N ASN A 20 -44.65 -14.94 -38.07
CA ASN A 20 -45.84 -15.28 -38.88
C ASN A 20 -45.56 -16.43 -39.89
N ASP A 21 -44.43 -17.12 -39.74
CA ASP A 21 -43.91 -18.08 -40.71
C ASP A 21 -44.04 -19.51 -40.18
N ASN A 22 -44.87 -20.33 -40.84
CA ASN A 22 -45.14 -21.70 -40.42
C ASN A 22 -43.92 -22.64 -40.55
N GLN A 23 -42.80 -22.14 -41.10
CA GLN A 23 -41.55 -22.87 -41.31
C GLN A 23 -40.53 -22.73 -40.16
N THR A 24 -40.73 -21.83 -39.20
CA THR A 24 -39.77 -21.69 -38.09
C THR A 24 -39.90 -22.86 -37.11
N THR A 25 -38.76 -23.49 -36.81
CA THR A 25 -38.63 -24.52 -35.77
C THR A 25 -39.23 -24.00 -34.46
N LYS A 26 -40.14 -24.75 -33.83
CA LYS A 26 -40.81 -24.34 -32.57
C LYS A 26 -39.86 -24.14 -31.38
N SER A 27 -38.60 -24.55 -31.52
CA SER A 27 -37.58 -24.37 -30.48
C SER A 27 -36.88 -23.02 -30.63
N PRO A 28 -36.88 -22.16 -29.59
CA PRO A 28 -36.23 -20.85 -29.62
C PRO A 28 -34.71 -20.93 -29.83
N ASP A 29 -34.07 -22.04 -29.44
CA ASP A 29 -32.63 -22.23 -29.58
C ASP A 29 -32.20 -22.54 -31.03
N LEU A 30 -33.12 -23.09 -31.83
CA LEU A 30 -32.93 -23.41 -33.25
C LEU A 30 -33.44 -22.30 -34.17
N GLY A 31 -33.99 -21.23 -33.60
CA GLY A 31 -34.38 -20.03 -34.33
C GLY A 31 -33.17 -19.38 -35.00
N LYS A 32 -33.39 -18.79 -36.17
CA LYS A 32 -32.39 -17.94 -36.81
C LYS A 32 -32.16 -16.72 -35.93
N PHE A 33 -30.90 -16.37 -35.73
CA PHE A 33 -30.54 -15.17 -35.01
C PHE A 33 -30.84 -13.94 -35.89
N THR A 34 -31.74 -13.06 -35.47
CA THR A 34 -32.18 -11.87 -36.24
C THR A 34 -31.49 -10.59 -35.79
N THR A 35 -31.44 -9.57 -36.67
CA THR A 35 -30.87 -8.25 -36.33
C THR A 35 -31.50 -7.64 -35.08
N LEU A 36 -32.81 -7.83 -34.84
CA LEU A 36 -33.49 -7.30 -33.66
C LEU A 36 -32.99 -7.94 -32.36
N MET A 37 -32.74 -9.24 -32.40
CA MET A 37 -32.15 -10.00 -31.30
C MET A 37 -30.68 -9.63 -31.04
N TRP A 38 -29.99 -9.08 -32.03
CA TRP A 38 -28.64 -8.53 -31.89
C TRP A 38 -28.64 -7.12 -31.27
N LEU A 39 -29.49 -6.24 -31.81
CA LEU A 39 -29.44 -4.81 -31.51
C LEU A 39 -29.90 -4.50 -30.07
N LYS A 40 -30.91 -5.21 -29.55
CA LYS A 40 -31.44 -4.95 -28.20
C LYS A 40 -30.43 -5.26 -27.08
N PRO A 41 -29.72 -6.41 -27.11
CA PRO A 41 -28.61 -6.65 -26.21
C PRO A 41 -27.49 -5.61 -26.33
N THR A 42 -27.18 -5.11 -27.54
CA THR A 42 -26.07 -4.17 -27.77
C THR A 42 -26.20 -2.84 -27.01
N GLN A 43 -27.44 -2.41 -26.73
CA GLN A 43 -27.74 -1.15 -26.05
C GLN A 43 -27.57 -1.23 -24.52
N LEU A 44 -27.51 -2.43 -23.94
CA LEU A 44 -27.39 -2.69 -22.49
C LEU A 44 -25.96 -3.05 -22.05
N MET A 45 -24.93 -2.74 -22.85
CA MET A 45 -23.60 -3.35 -22.72
C MET A 45 -22.53 -2.46 -22.08
N THR A 46 -21.58 -3.13 -21.43
CA THR A 46 -20.30 -2.58 -20.98
C THR A 46 -19.32 -2.48 -22.17
N GLN A 47 -18.43 -1.47 -22.18
CA GLN A 47 -17.53 -1.13 -23.30
C GLN A 47 -16.63 -2.29 -23.81
N ALA A 48 -16.27 -3.25 -22.94
CA ALA A 48 -15.46 -4.40 -23.32
C ALA A 48 -16.20 -5.39 -24.24
N TYR A 49 -17.53 -5.48 -24.12
CA TYR A 49 -18.35 -6.43 -24.88
C TYR A 49 -18.79 -5.84 -26.24
N SER A 50 -18.91 -4.51 -26.36
CA SER A 50 -19.11 -3.87 -27.67
C SER A 50 -17.94 -4.13 -28.62
N TYR A 51 -16.71 -4.17 -28.09
CA TYR A 51 -15.53 -4.58 -28.87
C TYR A 51 -15.65 -6.03 -29.34
N PHE A 52 -16.05 -6.95 -28.46
CA PHE A 52 -16.25 -8.35 -28.82
C PHE A 52 -17.32 -8.55 -29.91
N LEU A 53 -18.47 -7.87 -29.81
CA LEU A 53 -19.51 -7.94 -30.84
C LEU A 53 -19.05 -7.36 -32.19
N VAL A 54 -18.22 -6.32 -32.17
CA VAL A 54 -17.62 -5.77 -33.41
C VAL A 54 -16.63 -6.76 -34.02
N THR A 55 -15.91 -7.54 -33.20
CA THR A 55 -15.00 -8.60 -33.68
C THR A 55 -15.70 -9.90 -34.06
N LEU A 56 -16.89 -10.16 -33.49
CA LEU A 56 -17.73 -11.28 -33.88
C LEU A 56 -18.28 -11.00 -35.28
N GLN A 57 -17.70 -11.66 -36.28
CA GLN A 57 -18.34 -11.77 -37.59
C GLN A 57 -19.64 -12.55 -37.41
N TRP A 58 -20.74 -11.82 -37.29
CA TRP A 58 -22.09 -12.35 -37.36
C TRP A 58 -22.56 -12.31 -38.81
N ASN A 59 -23.11 -13.43 -39.29
CA ASN A 59 -23.76 -13.52 -40.58
C ASN A 59 -25.28 -13.65 -40.40
N GLU A 60 -26.01 -12.62 -40.83
CA GLU A 60 -27.45 -12.55 -40.66
C GLU A 60 -28.15 -13.74 -41.32
N GLY A 61 -28.99 -14.45 -40.56
CA GLY A 61 -29.81 -15.55 -41.05
C GLY A 61 -29.11 -16.91 -41.23
N HIS A 62 -27.80 -17.01 -40.95
CA HIS A 62 -27.04 -18.27 -41.01
C HIS A 62 -26.74 -18.88 -39.63
N GLU A 63 -26.59 -18.06 -38.60
CA GLU A 63 -26.29 -18.53 -37.24
C GLU A 63 -27.57 -18.71 -36.40
N THR A 64 -27.61 -19.78 -35.60
CA THR A 64 -28.69 -20.05 -34.64
C THR A 64 -28.43 -19.38 -33.29
N VAL A 65 -29.49 -19.17 -32.52
CA VAL A 65 -29.42 -18.63 -31.16
C VAL A 65 -28.50 -19.47 -30.26
N ASP A 66 -28.52 -20.80 -30.40
CA ASP A 66 -27.61 -21.71 -29.68
C ASP A 66 -26.14 -21.48 -30.03
N THR A 67 -25.83 -21.33 -31.32
CA THR A 67 -24.46 -21.10 -31.80
C THR A 67 -23.92 -19.77 -31.25
N MET A 68 -24.73 -18.71 -31.30
CA MET A 68 -24.37 -17.42 -30.73
C MET A 68 -24.17 -17.51 -29.22
N THR A 69 -25.10 -18.16 -28.51
CA THR A 69 -25.00 -18.39 -27.06
C THR A 69 -23.71 -19.09 -26.68
N ARG A 70 -23.32 -20.14 -27.44
CA ARG A 70 -22.07 -20.86 -27.24
C ARG A 70 -20.85 -19.97 -27.41
N ARG A 71 -20.81 -19.13 -28.45
CA ARG A 71 -19.71 -18.17 -28.68
C ARG A 71 -19.59 -17.16 -27.54
N LEU A 72 -20.72 -16.64 -27.05
CA LEU A 72 -20.74 -15.71 -25.91
C LEU A 72 -20.24 -16.38 -24.63
N GLN A 73 -20.60 -17.64 -24.42
CA GLN A 73 -20.13 -18.43 -23.28
C GLN A 73 -18.62 -18.69 -23.37
N THR A 74 -18.11 -19.09 -24.54
CA THR A 74 -16.66 -19.27 -24.74
C THR A 74 -15.89 -17.98 -24.45
N TYR A 75 -16.38 -16.83 -24.91
CA TYR A 75 -15.74 -15.55 -24.61
C TYR A 75 -15.80 -15.18 -23.13
N LYS A 76 -16.94 -15.43 -22.46
CA LYS A 76 -17.05 -15.27 -21.01
C LYS A 76 -15.94 -16.08 -20.31
N ASP A 77 -15.77 -17.33 -20.70
CA ASP A 77 -14.83 -18.25 -20.08
C ASP A 77 -13.38 -17.86 -20.37
N THR A 78 -13.06 -17.41 -21.59
CA THR A 78 -11.70 -16.95 -21.92
C THR A 78 -11.33 -15.65 -21.21
N VAL A 79 -12.24 -14.67 -21.16
CA VAL A 79 -12.01 -13.41 -20.42
C VAL A 79 -11.87 -13.68 -18.93
N HIS A 80 -12.72 -14.56 -18.40
CA HIS A 80 -12.65 -14.94 -17.00
C HIS A 80 -11.33 -15.65 -16.68
N ALA A 81 -10.91 -16.62 -17.49
CA ALA A 81 -9.64 -17.30 -17.33
C ALA A 81 -8.46 -16.33 -17.42
N LEU A 82 -8.44 -15.43 -18.41
CA LEU A 82 -7.41 -14.42 -18.55
C LEU A 82 -7.35 -13.48 -17.33
N SER A 83 -8.51 -13.01 -16.87
CA SER A 83 -8.60 -12.16 -15.69
C SER A 83 -8.11 -12.89 -14.44
N GLN A 84 -8.40 -14.18 -14.29
CA GLN A 84 -7.91 -14.99 -13.19
C GLN A 84 -6.39 -15.15 -13.24
N THR A 85 -5.82 -15.45 -14.41
CA THR A 85 -4.36 -15.55 -14.58
C THR A 85 -3.68 -14.22 -14.28
N GLN A 86 -4.16 -13.12 -14.85
CA GLN A 86 -3.61 -11.78 -14.59
C GLN A 86 -3.72 -11.39 -13.12
N SER A 87 -4.85 -11.69 -12.47
CA SER A 87 -5.01 -11.45 -11.03
C SER A 87 -4.01 -12.26 -10.21
N SER A 88 -3.81 -13.54 -10.55
CA SER A 88 -2.83 -14.40 -9.87
C SER A 88 -1.40 -13.93 -10.07
N ASP A 89 -1.03 -13.50 -11.28
CA ASP A 89 0.30 -12.97 -11.57
C ASP A 89 0.59 -11.67 -10.79
N VAL A 90 -0.40 -10.77 -10.75
CA VAL A 90 -0.32 -9.52 -9.98
C VAL A 90 -0.22 -9.81 -8.49
N GLU A 91 -1.00 -10.75 -7.97
CA GLU A 91 -0.95 -11.17 -6.57
C GLU A 91 0.41 -11.78 -6.20
N ALA A 92 0.98 -12.59 -7.08
CA ALA A 92 2.31 -13.17 -6.89
C ALA A 92 3.42 -12.11 -6.88
N ASP A 93 3.37 -11.14 -7.81
CA ASP A 93 4.32 -10.01 -7.83
C ASP A 93 4.21 -9.16 -6.57
N LEU A 94 2.98 -8.83 -6.15
CA LEU A 94 2.74 -8.07 -4.93
C LEU A 94 3.29 -8.80 -3.70
N THR A 95 3.01 -10.09 -3.56
CA THR A 95 3.52 -10.91 -2.46
C THR A 95 5.05 -10.92 -2.43
N LYS A 96 5.69 -11.07 -3.58
CA LYS A 96 7.16 -11.00 -3.70
C LYS A 96 7.71 -9.63 -3.29
N ARG A 97 7.06 -8.54 -3.70
CA ARG A 97 7.47 -7.17 -3.38
C ARG A 97 7.26 -6.86 -1.91
N MET A 98 6.19 -7.35 -1.30
CA MET A 98 5.94 -7.25 0.14
C MET A 98 7.01 -7.99 0.94
N GLY A 99 7.32 -9.24 0.59
CA GLY A 99 8.38 -9.99 1.28
C GLY A 99 9.75 -9.30 1.21
N LYS A 100 10.13 -8.76 0.04
CA LYS A 100 11.38 -7.97 -0.10
C LYS A 100 11.35 -6.68 0.73
N LEU A 101 10.19 -6.05 0.86
CA LEU A 101 10.06 -4.84 1.68
C LEU A 101 10.21 -5.19 3.17
N GLU A 102 9.58 -6.27 3.62
CA GLU A 102 9.67 -6.79 4.98
C GLU A 102 11.11 -7.12 5.37
N GLU A 103 11.84 -7.86 4.52
CA GLU A 103 13.27 -8.15 4.72
C GLU A 103 14.08 -6.85 4.88
N ARG A 104 13.92 -5.89 3.96
CA ARG A 104 14.60 -4.58 4.04
C ARG A 104 14.23 -3.78 5.28
N THR A 105 13.03 -3.96 5.81
CA THR A 105 12.63 -3.33 7.08
C THR A 105 13.26 -4.04 8.26
N GLU A 106 13.29 -5.36 8.28
CA GLU A 106 13.91 -6.15 9.36
C GLU A 106 15.41 -5.91 9.44
N GLU A 107 16.12 -5.92 8.30
CA GLU A 107 17.54 -5.58 8.24
C GLU A 107 17.84 -4.19 8.81
N ARG A 108 17.00 -3.20 8.46
CA ARG A 108 17.12 -1.83 8.99
C ARG A 108 16.89 -1.81 10.49
N HIS A 109 15.84 -2.46 10.99
CA HIS A 109 15.56 -2.56 12.42
C HIS A 109 16.72 -3.25 13.17
N GLN A 110 17.27 -4.33 12.63
CA GLN A 110 18.39 -5.03 13.24
C GLN A 110 19.66 -4.18 13.27
N LYS A 111 19.93 -3.43 12.19
CA LYS A 111 21.06 -2.49 12.13
C LYS A 111 20.91 -1.35 13.14
N LEU A 112 19.73 -0.75 13.24
CA LEU A 112 19.39 0.27 14.23
C LEU A 112 19.56 -0.27 15.65
N ARG A 113 19.10 -1.49 15.92
CA ARG A 113 19.24 -2.15 17.22
C ARG A 113 20.70 -2.39 17.60
N LYS A 114 21.56 -2.76 16.65
CA LYS A 114 23.02 -2.92 16.90
C LYS A 114 23.66 -1.59 17.26
N LYS A 115 23.42 -0.54 16.45
CA LYS A 115 23.94 0.81 16.72
C LYS A 115 23.51 1.34 18.08
N LEU A 116 22.23 1.20 18.43
CA LEU A 116 21.72 1.65 19.73
C LEU A 116 22.43 0.95 20.90
N LYS A 117 22.73 -0.36 20.77
CA LYS A 117 23.50 -1.08 21.80
C LYS A 117 24.92 -0.56 21.91
N GLU A 118 25.58 -0.27 20.80
CA GLU A 118 26.94 0.32 20.78
C GLU A 118 26.95 1.71 21.43
N ASP A 119 26.01 2.58 21.06
CA ASP A 119 25.88 3.93 21.62
C ASP A 119 25.60 3.88 23.12
N LEU A 120 24.75 2.96 23.58
CA LEU A 120 24.47 2.77 25.01
C LEU A 120 25.72 2.32 25.79
N LEU A 121 26.53 1.42 25.22
CA LEU A 121 27.80 1.00 25.82
C LEU A 121 28.79 2.17 25.90
N GLN A 122 28.86 3.00 24.85
CA GLN A 122 29.71 4.20 24.86
C GLN A 122 29.25 5.21 25.91
N VAL A 123 27.94 5.50 25.99
CA VAL A 123 27.38 6.41 27.01
C VAL A 123 27.66 5.89 28.42
N SER A 124 27.47 4.59 28.67
CA SER A 124 27.76 3.97 29.96
C SER A 124 29.25 4.06 30.33
N SER A 125 30.15 3.84 29.35
CA SER A 125 31.59 4.00 29.52
C SER A 125 31.96 5.45 29.89
N VAL A 126 31.42 6.42 29.14
CA VAL A 126 31.63 7.85 29.38
C VAL A 126 31.09 8.25 30.75
N GLN A 127 29.89 7.78 31.12
CA GLN A 127 29.28 8.04 32.42
C GLN A 127 30.10 7.44 33.56
N THR A 128 30.60 6.21 33.41
CA THR A 128 31.48 5.57 34.39
C THR A 128 32.78 6.34 34.56
N ARG A 129 33.38 6.82 33.46
CA ARG A 129 34.59 7.65 33.51
C ARG A 129 34.31 9.00 34.18
N ALA A 130 33.19 9.66 33.88
CA ALA A 130 32.78 10.90 34.52
C ALA A 130 32.56 10.72 36.04
N LEU A 131 31.92 9.62 36.45
CA LEU A 131 31.75 9.26 37.86
C LEU A 131 33.10 8.95 38.55
N ALA A 132 34.00 8.23 37.89
CA ALA A 132 35.34 7.93 38.41
C ALA A 132 36.22 9.18 38.53
N ILE A 133 36.09 10.14 37.62
CA ILE A 133 36.75 11.45 37.73
C ILE A 133 36.16 12.20 38.93
N ARG A 134 34.82 12.23 39.06
CA ARG A 134 34.14 12.91 40.17
C ARG A 134 34.48 12.31 41.53
N SER A 135 34.68 11.00 41.64
CA SER A 135 35.08 10.36 42.91
C SER A 135 36.56 10.54 43.24
N ARG A 136 37.42 10.76 42.23
CA ARG A 136 38.83 11.12 42.41
C ARG A 136 39.04 12.58 42.75
N CYS A 137 38.16 13.45 42.29
CA CYS A 137 37.99 14.77 42.88
C CYS A 137 37.40 14.56 44.28
N SER A 138 38.23 14.59 45.31
CA SER A 138 37.71 14.84 46.65
C SER A 138 36.83 16.09 46.56
N PRO A 139 35.66 16.15 47.24
CA PRO A 139 35.16 17.45 47.63
C PRO A 139 36.30 18.01 48.48
N ALA A 140 37.14 18.85 47.87
CA ALA A 140 38.13 19.60 48.60
C ALA A 140 37.33 20.21 49.73
N ARG A 141 37.72 19.78 50.95
CA ARG A 141 37.08 20.01 52.25
C ARG A 141 36.17 21.22 52.19
N GLU A 142 34.98 21.14 52.79
CA GLU A 142 34.19 22.31 53.19
C GLU A 142 35.12 23.43 53.67
N MET A 143 35.56 24.26 52.73
CA MET A 143 36.27 25.49 52.97
C MET A 143 35.12 26.45 52.79
N GLU A 144 34.70 27.02 53.90
CA GLU A 144 33.80 28.15 53.93
C GLU A 144 34.39 29.21 53.02
N TYR A 145 33.95 29.24 51.77
CA TYR A 145 34.33 30.25 50.79
C TYR A 145 33.60 31.52 51.19
N THR A 146 34.23 32.26 52.09
CA THR A 146 33.69 33.48 52.67
C THR A 146 33.83 34.68 51.75
N THR A 147 34.50 34.54 50.58
CA THR A 147 34.70 35.64 49.64
C THR A 147 34.54 35.27 48.16
N GLN A 148 33.90 36.17 47.40
CA GLN A 148 33.58 36.07 45.96
C GLN A 148 34.82 35.81 45.07
N ALA A 149 36.00 36.20 45.53
CA ALA A 149 37.27 35.98 44.82
C ALA A 149 37.69 34.50 44.78
N ASP A 150 37.35 33.72 45.82
CA ASP A 150 37.74 32.32 45.92
C ASP A 150 36.88 31.43 45.00
N LEU A 151 35.61 31.81 44.81
CA LEU A 151 34.72 31.17 43.84
C LEU A 151 35.18 31.40 42.40
N TRP A 152 35.71 32.59 42.10
CA TRP A 152 36.25 32.91 40.77
C TRP A 152 37.49 32.06 40.44
N PHE A 153 38.40 31.89 41.40
CA PHE A 153 39.59 31.06 41.22
C PHE A 153 39.24 29.58 40.99
N PHE A 154 38.26 29.06 41.72
CA PHE A 154 37.80 27.67 41.57
C PHE A 154 37.19 27.41 40.19
N LEU A 155 36.39 28.35 39.66
CA LEU A 155 35.77 28.24 38.33
C LEU A 155 36.79 28.34 37.19
N HIS A 156 37.88 29.09 37.39
CA HIS A 156 38.97 29.23 36.44
C HIS A 156 39.88 27.99 36.41
N GLU A 157 40.26 27.45 37.57
CA GLU A 157 41.09 26.23 37.71
C GLU A 157 40.41 24.96 37.20
N HIS A 158 39.09 24.83 37.37
CA HIS A 158 38.33 23.66 36.91
C HIS A 158 37.77 23.78 35.49
N GLY A 159 38.14 24.83 34.74
CA GLY A 159 37.81 24.97 33.32
C GLY A 159 36.31 25.06 33.02
N VAL A 160 35.48 25.44 34.00
CA VAL A 160 34.02 25.59 33.82
C VAL A 160 33.69 26.78 32.90
N LEU A 161 34.65 27.68 32.69
CA LEU A 161 34.59 28.76 31.70
C LEU A 161 35.07 28.33 30.29
N GLY A 162 35.39 27.05 30.09
CA GLY A 162 35.75 26.46 28.81
C GLY A 162 34.55 26.00 27.98
N PHE A 163 33.47 26.77 27.93
CA PHE A 163 32.43 26.58 26.92
C PHE A 163 32.53 27.68 25.87
N SER A 164 32.77 27.22 24.64
CA SER A 164 32.59 27.92 23.38
C SER A 164 31.44 28.93 23.40
N VAL A 165 31.62 30.01 22.63
CA VAL A 165 30.91 31.32 22.57
C VAL A 165 29.41 31.22 22.16
N GLY A 166 28.71 30.13 22.47
CA GLY A 166 27.35 29.86 21.96
C GLY A 166 26.18 29.97 22.94
N CYS A 167 26.39 30.05 24.26
CA CYS A 167 25.30 29.93 25.25
C CYS A 167 25.22 31.13 26.21
N ALA A 168 24.96 32.33 25.68
CA ALA A 168 24.72 33.53 26.49
C ALA A 168 23.40 33.49 27.31
N GLN A 169 22.59 32.43 27.20
CA GLN A 169 21.32 32.31 27.92
C GLN A 169 21.39 31.53 29.23
N SER A 170 22.49 30.80 29.51
CA SER A 170 22.56 29.95 30.72
C SER A 170 23.00 30.71 31.98
N ILE A 171 23.69 31.84 31.82
CA ILE A 171 24.25 32.60 32.96
C ILE A 171 23.12 33.25 33.79
N TYR A 172 22.01 33.65 33.17
CA TYR A 172 20.88 34.25 33.89
C TYR A 172 20.10 33.25 34.77
N SER A 173 20.14 31.95 34.47
CA SER A 173 19.40 30.96 35.28
C SER A 173 20.10 30.64 36.61
N ILE A 174 21.41 30.80 36.69
CA ILE A 174 22.16 30.47 37.92
C ILE A 174 22.03 31.59 38.96
N THR A 175 21.94 32.86 38.54
CA THR A 175 21.73 33.98 39.47
C THR A 175 20.33 33.99 40.10
N ILE A 176 19.32 33.43 39.43
CA ILE A 176 17.94 33.40 39.95
C ILE A 176 17.77 32.34 41.06
N PHE A 177 18.53 31.25 41.03
CA PHE A 177 18.38 30.18 42.03
C PHE A 177 19.01 30.49 43.41
N MET A 178 19.81 31.57 43.53
CA MET A 178 20.40 31.99 44.81
C MET A 178 19.61 33.09 45.54
N ASN A 179 18.49 33.56 45.01
CA ASN A 179 17.68 34.63 45.61
C ASN A 179 16.21 34.24 45.93
N CYS A 180 15.91 32.93 46.01
CA CYS A 180 14.66 32.40 46.58
C CYS A 180 14.94 31.46 47.75
#